data_AF-A0A8D8AYQ2-F1
#
_entry.id   AF-A0A8D8AYQ2-F1
#
_cell.length_a   1.000
_cell.length_b   1.000
_cell.length_c   1.000
_cell.angle_alpha   90.00
_cell.angle_beta   90.00
_cell.angle_gamma   90.00
#
_symmetry.space_group_name_H-M   'P 1'
#
loop_
_entity.id
_entity.type
_entity.pdbx_description
1 polymer ?
#
loop_
_entity_poly.entity_id
_entity_poly.type
_entity_poly.pdbx_seq_one_letter_code
_entity_poly.pdbx_strand_id
1 'polypeptide(L)'
;MANRGPNTNGCQFYITTMPAPWLNGKHTIFGKVIDGQGAVHKVEQQKTDSDDFPVPRIIVEDCGDFPMTDTYTVSDDPYDLWAWIKAAYLPLGMSFGILALFQYIIRKLDIYS
;
A
#
# COMPACT_ATOMS: atom_id res chain seq x y z
N MET A 1 8.39 1.09 16.29
CA MET A 1 9.48 0.17 16.69
C MET A 1 8.90 -0.83 17.68
N ALA A 2 9.23 -2.11 17.54
CA ALA A 2 8.77 -3.12 18.48
C ALA A 2 9.49 -2.96 19.82
N ASN A 3 8.75 -3.11 20.91
CA ASN A 3 9.28 -3.01 22.27
C ASN A 3 8.52 -3.96 23.20
N ARG A 4 9.06 -4.18 24.40
CA ARG A 4 8.44 -4.98 25.48
C ARG A 4 8.06 -4.09 26.68
N GLY A 5 7.81 -2.81 26.42
CA GLY A 5 7.59 -1.78 27.43
C GLY A 5 8.42 -0.50 27.18
N PRO A 6 8.22 0.56 27.97
CA PRO A 6 8.93 1.82 27.81
C PRO A 6 10.44 1.61 27.83
N ASN A 7 11.16 2.28 26.92
CA ASN A 7 12.63 2.25 26.81
C ASN A 7 13.26 0.87 26.53
N THR A 8 12.52 -0.08 25.96
CA THR A 8 13.03 -1.41 25.56
C THR A 8 13.16 -1.56 24.04
N ASN A 9 13.47 -0.45 23.38
CA ASN A 9 13.66 -0.38 21.93
C ASN A 9 14.94 -1.13 21.52
N GLY A 10 14.81 -2.10 20.62
CA GLY A 10 15.94 -2.84 20.04
C GLY A 10 16.04 -2.61 18.53
N CYS A 11 16.38 -3.65 17.77
CA CYS A 11 16.41 -3.63 16.31
C CYS A 11 15.09 -4.06 15.65
N GLN A 12 14.14 -4.57 16.43
CA GLN A 12 12.89 -5.08 15.90
C GLN A 12 11.96 -3.93 15.49
N PHE A 13 11.43 -4.01 14.27
CA PHE A 13 10.45 -3.08 13.74
C PHE A 13 9.29 -3.84 13.11
N TYR A 14 8.20 -3.12 12.85
CA TYR A 14 7.03 -3.63 12.15
C TYR A 14 6.50 -2.52 11.25
N ILE A 15 5.81 -2.92 10.18
CA ILE A 15 5.15 -2.02 9.24
C ILE A 15 3.65 -2.22 9.44
N THR A 16 2.92 -1.14 9.70
CA THR A 16 1.46 -1.18 9.85
C THR A 16 0.80 -1.22 8.48
N THR A 17 -0.09 -2.17 8.26
CA THR A 17 -0.88 -2.29 7.01
C THR A 17 -2.24 -1.60 7.11
N MET A 18 -2.67 -1.27 8.32
CA MET A 18 -3.88 -0.51 8.63
C MET A 18 -3.60 0.57 9.69
N PRO A 19 -4.43 1.61 9.79
CA PRO A 19 -4.33 2.60 10.86
C PRO A 19 -4.42 1.93 12.24
N ALA A 20 -3.36 2.09 13.06
CA ALA A 20 -3.24 1.47 14.38
C ALA A 20 -3.11 2.51 15.50
N PRO A 21 -4.15 3.35 15.75
CA PRO A 21 -4.07 4.46 16.70
C PRO A 21 -3.78 4.03 18.14
N TRP A 22 -4.08 2.78 18.52
CA TRP A 22 -3.80 2.24 19.85
C TRP A 22 -2.30 2.06 20.17
N LEU A 23 -1.43 2.11 19.15
CA LEU A 23 0.02 2.04 19.30
C LEU A 23 0.66 3.43 19.51
N ASN A 24 -0.10 4.50 19.30
CA ASN A 24 0.39 5.88 19.40
C ASN A 24 0.89 6.17 20.83
N GLY A 25 2.08 6.77 20.93
CA GLY A 25 2.74 7.09 22.19
C GLY A 25 3.35 5.89 22.94
N LYS A 26 3.01 4.65 22.56
CA LYS A 26 3.59 3.41 23.12
C LYS A 26 4.78 2.90 22.31
N HIS A 27 4.76 3.14 21.01
CA HIS A 27 5.81 2.72 20.09
C HIS A 27 6.36 3.92 19.32
N THR A 28 7.68 3.98 19.19
CA THR A 28 8.35 5.05 18.43
C THR A 28 8.12 4.84 16.93
N ILE A 29 7.46 5.80 16.29
CA ILE A 29 7.29 5.87 14.83
C ILE A 29 8.50 6.60 14.26
N PHE A 30 9.17 6.02 13.27
CA PHE A 30 10.43 6.55 12.72
C PHE A 30 10.44 6.69 11.19
N GLY A 31 9.39 6.24 10.49
CA GLY A 31 9.34 6.30 9.03
C GLY A 31 8.03 5.79 8.47
N LYS A 32 7.85 5.96 7.15
CA LYS A 32 6.69 5.54 6.37
C LYS A 32 7.18 4.89 5.07
N VAL A 33 6.47 3.86 4.61
CA VAL A 33 6.76 3.22 3.32
C VAL A 33 6.39 4.20 2.21
N ILE A 34 7.37 4.57 1.39
CA ILE A 34 7.19 5.53 0.27
C ILE A 34 6.87 4.83 -1.05
N ASP A 35 7.44 3.65 -1.27
CA ASP A 35 7.25 2.82 -2.45
C ASP A 35 7.33 1.34 -2.02
N GLY A 36 6.80 0.44 -2.85
CA GLY A 36 6.80 -0.99 -2.57
C GLY A 36 5.73 -1.44 -1.57
N GLN A 37 4.70 -0.63 -1.31
CA GLN A 37 3.56 -1.01 -0.46
C GLN A 37 2.89 -2.33 -0.93
N GLY A 38 2.92 -2.62 -2.23
CA GLY A 38 2.46 -3.89 -2.79
C GLY A 38 3.27 -5.11 -2.30
N ALA A 39 4.58 -4.96 -2.05
CA ALA A 39 5.40 -6.02 -1.47
C ALA A 39 5.03 -6.26 0.01
N VAL A 40 4.79 -5.18 0.76
CA VAL A 40 4.30 -5.27 2.15
C VAL A 40 2.97 -6.02 2.22
N HIS A 41 2.02 -5.70 1.35
CA HIS A 41 0.73 -6.41 1.30
C HIS A 41 0.86 -7.87 0.84
N LYS A 42 1.82 -8.18 -0.05
CA LYS A 42 2.10 -9.59 -0.40
C LYS A 42 2.63 -10.38 0.79
N VAL A 43 3.46 -9.78 1.64
CA VAL A 43 3.95 -10.38 2.88
C VAL A 43 2.81 -10.56 3.89
N GLU A 44 1.96 -9.54 4.05
CA GLU A 44 0.76 -9.59 4.90
C GLU A 44 -0.20 -10.72 4.52
N GLN A 45 -0.36 -11.00 3.22
CA GLN A 45 -1.27 -12.03 2.71
C GLN A 45 -0.68 -13.45 2.76
N GLN A 46 0.54 -13.65 3.24
CA GLN A 46 1.12 -14.99 3.35
C GLN A 46 0.41 -15.82 4.40
N LYS A 47 0.37 -17.14 4.18
CA LYS A 47 -0.20 -18.08 5.15
C LYS A 47 0.67 -18.12 6.41
N THR A 48 0.05 -17.89 7.56
CA THR A 48 0.66 -18.01 8.88
C THR A 48 0.22 -19.27 9.61
N ASP A 49 0.95 -19.66 10.65
CA ASP A 49 0.57 -20.70 11.60
C ASP A 49 -0.29 -20.14 12.75
N SER A 50 -0.49 -20.91 13.82
CA SER A 50 -1.27 -20.51 14.99
C SER A 50 -0.63 -19.42 15.85
N ASP A 51 0.68 -19.23 15.74
CA ASP A 51 1.47 -18.26 16.50
C ASP A 51 1.89 -17.07 15.61
N ASP A 52 1.17 -16.86 14.49
CA ASP A 52 1.41 -15.83 13.48
C ASP A 52 2.79 -15.90 12.78
N PHE A 53 3.46 -17.06 12.83
CA PHE A 53 4.69 -17.26 12.04
C PHE A 53 4.33 -17.58 10.58
N PRO A 54 4.97 -16.93 9.60
CA PRO A 54 4.72 -17.24 8.20
C PRO A 54 5.21 -18.65 7.88
N VAL A 55 4.33 -19.47 7.30
CA VAL A 55 4.65 -20.82 6.82
C VAL A 55 5.75 -20.78 5.76
N PRO A 56 5.69 -19.91 4.73
CA PRO A 56 6.84 -19.66 3.88
C PRO A 56 7.85 -18.77 4.62
N ARG A 57 9.14 -19.09 4.48
CA ARG A 57 10.22 -18.27 5.03
C ARG A 57 10.27 -16.92 4.30
N ILE A 58 10.22 -15.83 5.06
CA ILE A 58 10.34 -14.45 4.56
C ILE A 58 11.64 -13.87 5.10
N ILE A 59 12.54 -13.46 4.22
CA ILE A 59 13.84 -12.86 4.57
C ILE A 59 14.06 -11.58 3.76
N VAL A 60 14.78 -10.64 4.35
CA VAL A 60 15.31 -9.48 3.63
C VAL A 60 16.58 -9.94 2.93
N GLU A 61 16.53 -10.07 1.61
CA GLU A 61 17.66 -10.54 0.80
C GLU A 61 18.75 -9.48 0.68
N ASP A 62 18.36 -8.22 0.48
CA ASP A 62 19.25 -7.09 0.34
C ASP A 62 18.67 -5.84 1.01
N CYS A 63 19.53 -4.99 1.57
CA CYS A 63 19.14 -3.73 2.19
C CYS A 63 20.29 -2.71 2.10
N GLY A 64 19.93 -1.44 1.95
CA GLY A 64 20.88 -0.35 1.91
C GLY A 64 20.22 1.00 2.10
N ASP A 65 21.02 2.04 2.08
CA ASP A 65 20.59 3.42 2.04
C ASP A 65 20.42 3.90 0.60
N PHE A 66 19.35 4.66 0.36
CA PHE A 66 19.13 5.33 -0.92
C PHE A 66 19.37 6.82 -0.72
N PRO A 67 20.35 7.43 -1.40
CA PRO A 67 20.60 8.86 -1.27
C PRO A 67 19.42 9.63 -1.85
N MET A 68 18.71 10.36 -0.99
CA MET A 68 17.66 11.28 -1.41
C MET A 68 18.29 12.66 -1.61
N THR A 69 18.23 13.17 -2.83
CA THR A 69 18.78 14.50 -3.19
C THR A 69 17.97 15.64 -2.58
N ASP A 70 16.64 15.47 -2.50
CA ASP A 70 15.70 16.52 -2.11
C ASP A 70 14.83 16.11 -0.91
N THR A 71 14.49 17.08 -0.07
CA THR A 71 13.50 16.90 0.99
C THR A 71 12.11 16.78 0.37
N TYR A 72 11.40 15.70 0.69
CA TYR A 72 10.01 15.51 0.31
C TYR A 72 9.14 15.50 1.57
N THR A 73 7.90 16.00 1.46
CA THR A 73 6.91 15.90 2.52
C THR A 73 5.93 14.79 2.15
N VAL A 74 5.78 13.81 3.05
CA VAL A 74 4.73 12.81 2.90
C VAL A 74 3.48 13.36 3.56
N SER A 75 2.42 13.57 2.78
CA SER A 75 1.12 13.93 3.36
C SER A 75 0.59 12.76 4.19
N ASP A 76 0.17 13.06 5.41
CA ASP A 76 -0.53 12.13 6.30
C ASP A 76 -2.05 12.36 6.30
N ASP A 77 -2.56 13.23 5.41
CA ASP A 77 -3.99 13.50 5.28
C ASP A 77 -4.72 12.33 4.58
N PRO A 78 -5.59 11.58 5.27
CA PRO A 78 -6.38 10.52 4.66
C PRO A 78 -7.46 11.05 3.69
N TYR A 79 -7.73 12.36 3.68
CA TYR A 79 -8.73 13.03 2.84
C TYR A 79 -8.11 13.83 1.68
N ASP A 80 -6.89 13.50 1.24
CA ASP A 80 -6.29 14.14 0.08
C ASP A 80 -7.16 13.92 -1.18
N LEU A 81 -7.88 14.99 -1.57
CA LEU A 81 -8.78 15.02 -2.72
C LEU A 81 -8.07 14.58 -4.01
N TRP A 82 -6.81 14.96 -4.18
CA TRP A 82 -6.05 14.61 -5.39
C TRP A 82 -5.69 13.13 -5.43
N ALA A 83 -5.40 12.51 -4.29
CA ALA A 83 -5.18 11.07 -4.18
C ALA A 83 -6.46 10.30 -4.53
N TRP A 84 -7.61 10.75 -4.01
CA TRP A 84 -8.93 10.17 -4.33
C TRP A 84 -9.28 10.29 -5.81
N ILE A 85 -9.04 11.45 -6.43
CA ILE A 85 -9.28 11.66 -7.86
C ILE A 85 -8.43 10.69 -8.69
N LYS A 86 -7.13 10.57 -8.39
CA LYS A 86 -6.22 9.65 -9.11
C LYS A 86 -6.66 8.19 -8.95
N ALA A 87 -7.05 7.79 -7.74
CA ALA A 87 -7.50 6.42 -7.46
C ALA A 87 -8.84 6.09 -8.15
N ALA A 88 -9.77 7.04 -8.21
CA ALA A 88 -11.08 6.85 -8.83
C ALA A 88 -11.05 6.93 -10.36
N TYR A 89 -10.16 7.74 -10.94
CA TYR A 89 -10.07 7.95 -12.39
C TYR A 89 -9.77 6.66 -13.16
N LEU A 90 -8.88 5.81 -12.65
CA LEU A 90 -8.49 4.57 -13.33
C LEU A 90 -9.67 3.58 -13.51
N PRO A 91 -10.42 3.20 -12.46
CA PRO A 91 -11.57 2.29 -12.61
C PRO A 91 -12.74 2.92 -13.37
N LEU A 92 -13.04 4.21 -13.17
CA LEU A 92 -14.10 4.90 -13.89
C LEU A 92 -13.76 5.04 -15.38
N GLY A 93 -12.55 5.47 -15.71
CA GLY A 93 -12.07 5.62 -17.09
C GLY A 93 -12.08 4.30 -17.86
N MET A 94 -11.64 3.20 -17.22
CA MET A 94 -11.71 1.86 -17.83
C MET A 94 -13.15 1.43 -18.09
N SER A 95 -14.06 1.69 -17.14
CA SER A 95 -15.49 1.36 -17.29
C SER A 95 -16.15 2.14 -18.45
N PHE A 96 -15.90 3.46 -18.53
CA PHE A 96 -16.40 4.28 -19.64
C PHE A 96 -15.79 3.89 -20.99
N GLY A 97 -14.50 3.53 -21.02
CA GLY A 97 -13.82 3.06 -22.23
C GLY A 97 -14.42 1.75 -22.77
N ILE A 98 -14.71 0.81 -21.87
CA ILE A 98 -15.37 -0.46 -22.23
C ILE A 98 -16.78 -0.18 -22.79
N LEU A 99 -17.57 0.67 -22.13
CA LEU A 99 -18.91 1.05 -22.61
C LEU A 99 -18.86 1.70 -23.99
N ALA A 100 -17.93 2.64 -24.21
CA ALA A 100 -17.76 3.29 -25.51
C ALA A 100 -17.37 2.29 -26.62
N LEU A 101 -16.51 1.32 -26.30
CA LEU A 101 -16.14 0.24 -27.22
C LEU A 101 -17.37 -0.61 -27.58
N PHE A 102 -18.15 -1.06 -26.59
CA PHE A 102 -19.36 -1.83 -26.84
C PHE A 102 -20.37 -1.04 -27.68
N GLN A 103 -20.57 0.24 -27.39
CA GLN A 103 -21.48 1.10 -28.11
C GLN A 103 -21.01 1.35 -29.55
N TYR A 104 -19.70 1.43 -29.78
CA TYR A 104 -19.10 1.47 -31.11
C TYR A 104 -19.37 0.18 -31.91
N ILE A 105 -19.17 -0.99 -31.28
CA ILE A 105 -19.43 -2.29 -31.92
C ILE A 105 -20.91 -2.42 -32.31
N ILE A 106 -21.82 -2.11 -31.38
CA ILE A 106 -23.27 -2.14 -31.64
C ILE A 106 -23.62 -1.22 -32.81
N ARG A 107 -23.11 0.02 -32.83
CA ARG A 107 -23.36 0.96 -33.93
C ARG A 107 -22.79 0.48 -35.27
N LYS A 108 -21.67 -0.23 -35.26
CA LYS A 108 -21.11 -0.83 -36.48
C LYS A 108 -21.96 -1.99 -36.98
N LEU A 109 -22.46 -2.86 -36.12
CA LEU A 109 -23.32 -3.98 -36.50
C LEU A 109 -24.67 -3.51 -37.07
N ASP A 110 -25.25 -2.44 -36.52
CA ASP A 110 -26.53 -1.87 -36.96
C ASP A 110 -26.45 -1.26 -38.38
N ILE A 111 -25.26 -0.84 -38.81
CA ILE A 111 -25.03 -0.30 -40.18
C ILE A 111 -24.95 -1.42 -41.24
N TYR A 112 -24.72 -2.67 -40.84
CA TYR A 112 -24.59 -3.82 -41.76
C TYR A 112 -25.85 -4.72 -41.81
N SER A 113 -26.91 -4.37 -41.06
CA SER A 113 -28.23 -5.02 -41.15
C SER A 113 -29.18 -4.24 -42.06
#